data_AF-A0A9W6KAG6-F1
#
_entry.id   AF-A0A9W6KAG6-F1
#
_cell.length_a   1.000
_cell.length_b   1.000
_cell.length_c   1.000
_cell.angle_alpha   90.00
_cell.angle_beta   90.00
_cell.angle_gamma   90.00
#
_symmetry.space_group_name_H-M   'P 1'
#
loop_
_entity.id
_entity.type
_entity.pdbx_description
1 polymer ?
#
loop_
_entity_poly.entity_id
_entity_poly.type
_entity_poly.pdbx_seq_one_letter_code
_entity_poly.pdbx_strand_id
1 'polypeptide(L)'
;MLALIDDGWVVTAFLGSEQRAYIDIDHRPGVVGFQGHWWYRGEISAEPAGEHGTTVVYRVYNIAARGAWAVPLANRLFIGWRRKVGDGATRLARQIEHHLS
;
A
#
# COMPACT_ATOMS: atom_id res chain seq x y z
N MET A 1 -4.90 -10.68 14.43
CA MET A 1 -4.80 -10.34 12.99
C MET A 1 -4.82 -8.83 12.72
N LEU A 2 -5.65 -8.04 13.42
CA LEU A 2 -5.61 -6.57 13.38
C LEU A 2 -4.24 -5.97 13.73
N ALA A 3 -3.52 -6.56 14.69
CA ALA A 3 -2.18 -6.13 15.11
C ALA A 3 -1.07 -6.27 14.04
N LEU A 4 -1.33 -6.97 12.92
CA LEU A 4 -0.31 -7.18 11.88
C LEU A 4 0.02 -5.89 11.12
N ILE A 5 -0.89 -4.91 11.11
CA ILE A 5 -0.81 -3.70 10.28
C ILE A 5 -0.48 -2.43 11.09
N ASP A 6 -0.37 -2.49 12.42
CA ASP A 6 -0.41 -1.28 13.26
C ASP A 6 0.86 -0.40 13.31
N ASP A 7 2.04 -0.85 12.88
CA ASP A 7 3.30 -0.09 13.10
C ASP A 7 3.94 0.53 11.84
N GLY A 8 3.19 0.70 10.74
CA GLY A 8 3.70 1.32 9.50
C GLY A 8 4.84 0.56 8.80
N TRP A 9 5.24 -0.59 9.34
CA TRP A 9 6.22 -1.50 8.76
C TRP A 9 5.69 -2.13 7.46
N VAL A 10 4.37 -2.36 7.36
CA VAL A 10 3.69 -2.90 6.17
C VAL A 10 3.91 -1.99 4.96
N VAL A 11 3.86 -0.68 5.15
CA VAL A 11 4.15 0.29 4.07
C VAL A 11 5.60 0.16 3.61
N THR A 12 6.52 -0.12 4.53
CA THR A 12 7.95 -0.31 4.21
C THR A 12 8.20 -1.61 3.48
N ALA A 13 7.57 -2.69 3.94
CA ALA A 13 7.62 -3.99 3.29
C ALA A 13 7.06 -3.92 1.87
N PHE A 14 5.98 -3.16 1.68
CA PHE A 14 5.29 -3.04 0.40
C PHE A 14 5.98 -2.08 -0.58
N LEU A 15 6.29 -0.84 -0.16
CA LEU A 15 6.84 0.21 -1.03
C LEU A 15 8.37 0.26 -1.08
N GLY A 16 9.05 -0.29 -0.07
CA GLY A 16 10.48 -0.10 0.15
C GLY A 16 10.79 1.20 0.91
N SER A 17 11.98 1.27 1.54
CA SER A 17 12.41 2.38 2.40
C SER A 17 12.55 3.72 1.69
N GLU A 18 12.90 3.71 0.40
CA GLU A 18 13.19 4.90 -0.42
C GLU A 18 11.96 5.78 -0.69
N GLN A 19 10.74 5.21 -0.68
CA GLN A 19 9.53 5.97 -1.04
C GLN A 19 8.95 6.83 0.10
N ARG A 20 9.55 6.81 1.30
CA ARG A 20 9.00 7.49 2.48
C ARG A 20 9.08 9.03 2.46
N ALA A 21 9.90 9.64 1.61
CA ALA A 21 10.24 11.06 1.70
C ALA A 21 9.05 12.04 1.53
N TYR A 22 7.92 11.59 0.97
CA TYR A 22 6.74 12.43 0.69
C TYR A 22 5.41 11.76 1.08
N ILE A 23 5.43 10.94 2.13
CA ILE A 23 4.27 10.15 2.55
C ILE A 23 3.73 10.60 3.91
N ASP A 24 2.43 10.92 3.96
CA ASP A 24 1.66 11.04 5.20
C ASP A 24 0.92 9.72 5.49
N ILE A 25 1.00 9.21 6.72
CA ILE A 25 0.49 7.87 7.10
C ILE A 25 -0.70 8.01 8.06
N ASP A 26 -1.84 7.44 7.66
CA ASP A 26 -3.08 7.40 8.43
C ASP A 26 -3.30 5.97 8.97
N HIS A 27 -3.28 5.84 10.29
CA HIS A 27 -3.43 4.57 10.99
C HIS A 27 -4.88 4.41 11.45
N ARG A 28 -5.60 3.52 10.78
CA ARG A 28 -6.92 3.04 11.24
C ARG A 28 -6.79 1.55 11.59
N PRO A 29 -7.57 1.02 12.54
CA PRO A 29 -7.45 -0.39 12.91
C PRO A 29 -7.54 -1.32 11.68
N GLY A 30 -6.46 -2.06 11.41
CA GLY A 30 -6.38 -3.01 10.28
C GLY A 30 -6.22 -2.39 8.89
N VAL A 31 -6.02 -1.07 8.81
CA VAL A 31 -5.83 -0.33 7.56
C VAL A 31 -4.73 0.71 7.73
N VAL A 32 -3.70 0.66 6.88
CA VAL A 32 -2.74 1.75 6.77
C VAL A 32 -2.96 2.47 5.46
N GLY A 33 -3.32 3.75 5.56
CA GLY A 33 -3.37 4.69 4.45
C GLY A 33 -2.03 5.40 4.31
N PHE A 34 -1.65 5.70 3.07
CA PHE A 34 -0.53 6.56 2.77
C PHE A 34 -0.86 7.51 1.62
N GLN A 35 -0.62 8.79 1.82
CA GLN A 35 -0.82 9.81 0.79
C GLN A 35 0.51 10.21 0.17
N GLY A 36 0.61 10.15 -1.15
CA GLY A 36 1.75 10.65 -1.89
C GLY A 36 1.33 11.75 -2.85
N HIS A 37 2.02 12.89 -2.81
CA HIS A 37 1.74 14.02 -3.69
C HIS A 37 0.29 14.57 -3.59
N TRP A 38 -0.13 15.36 -4.58
CA TRP A 38 -1.41 16.09 -4.59
C TRP A 38 -2.60 15.29 -5.13
N TRP A 39 -2.37 14.07 -5.62
CA TRP A 39 -3.38 13.30 -6.36
C TRP A 39 -3.55 11.86 -5.91
N TYR A 40 -2.67 11.33 -5.07
CA TYR A 40 -2.59 9.89 -4.83
C TYR A 40 -2.72 9.56 -3.35
N ARG A 41 -3.64 8.65 -3.03
CA ARG A 41 -3.75 7.98 -1.73
C ARG A 41 -3.78 6.47 -1.95
N GLY A 42 -2.80 5.76 -1.41
CA GLY A 42 -2.80 4.31 -1.33
C GLY A 42 -3.35 3.85 0.02
N GLU A 43 -4.10 2.77 0.06
CA GLU A 43 -4.53 2.12 1.29
C GLU A 43 -4.23 0.63 1.23
N ILE A 44 -3.60 0.11 2.28
CA ILE A 44 -3.37 -1.32 2.48
C ILE A 44 -4.26 -1.76 3.64
N SER A 45 -5.12 -2.74 3.39
CA SER A 45 -5.97 -3.36 4.42
C SER A 45 -5.78 -4.87 4.44
N ALA A 46 -5.89 -5.46 5.63
CA ALA A 46 -5.96 -6.91 5.79
C ALA A 46 -7.38 -7.33 6.12
N GLU A 47 -7.97 -8.18 5.30
CA GLU A 47 -9.29 -8.74 5.49
C GLU A 47 -9.17 -10.25 5.76
N PRO A 48 -9.96 -10.85 6.66
CA PRO A 48 -9.97 -12.29 6.87
C PRO A 48 -10.34 -13.05 5.59
N ALA A 49 -9.56 -14.07 5.26
CA ALA A 49 -9.83 -14.97 4.13
C ALA A 49 -10.10 -16.39 4.66
N GLY A 50 -11.29 -16.58 5.24
CA GLY A 50 -11.70 -17.86 5.83
C GLY A 50 -10.89 -18.24 7.07
N GLU A 51 -10.90 -19.54 7.42
CA GLU A 51 -10.33 -20.05 8.68
C GLU A 51 -8.80 -20.02 8.76
N HIS A 52 -8.09 -19.95 7.62
CA HIS A 52 -6.62 -20.05 7.58
C HIS A 52 -5.94 -19.02 6.66
N GLY A 53 -6.63 -17.94 6.31
CA GLY A 53 -6.12 -16.98 5.33
C GLY A 53 -6.29 -15.53 5.74
N THR A 54 -5.43 -14.67 5.18
CA THR A 54 -5.56 -13.22 5.21
C THR A 54 -5.45 -12.71 3.78
N THR A 55 -6.43 -11.93 3.34
CA THR A 55 -6.36 -11.20 2.08
C THR A 55 -5.78 -9.82 2.36
N VAL A 56 -4.65 -9.51 1.75
CA VAL A 56 -4.13 -8.14 1.73
C VAL A 56 -4.69 -7.43 0.50
N VAL A 57 -5.44 -6.36 0.73
CA VAL A 57 -6.02 -5.53 -0.34
C VAL A 57 -5.24 -4.22 -0.42
N TYR A 58 -4.78 -3.89 -1.61
CA TYR A 58 -4.17 -2.59 -1.90
C TYR A 58 -5.08 -1.78 -2.81
N ARG A 59 -5.61 -0.67 -2.29
CA ARG A 59 -6.51 0.23 -3.00
C ARG A 59 -5.78 1.54 -3.31
N VAL A 60 -6.02 2.08 -4.50
CA VAL A 60 -5.47 3.37 -4.93
C VAL A 60 -6.62 4.31 -5.23
N TYR A 61 -6.59 5.47 -4.60
CA TYR A 61 -7.58 6.52 -4.74
C TYR A 61 -6.94 7.75 -5.39
N ASN A 62 -7.64 8.29 -6.38
CA ASN A 62 -7.32 9.60 -6.93
C ASN A 62 -8.00 10.68 -6.08
N ILE A 63 -7.20 11.43 -5.32
CA ILE A 63 -7.66 12.51 -4.44
C ILE A 63 -7.41 13.91 -5.03
N ALA A 64 -7.07 14.00 -6.32
CA ALA A 64 -6.80 15.28 -6.96
C ALA A 64 -8.04 16.19 -6.94
N ALA A 65 -7.97 17.30 -6.21
CA ALA A 65 -9.05 18.30 -6.19
C ALA A 65 -9.23 18.99 -7.56
N ARG A 66 -8.14 19.13 -8.34
CA ARG A 66 -8.12 19.68 -9.71
C ARG A 66 -7.03 18.97 -10.52
N GLY A 67 -7.22 18.86 -11.84
CA GLY A 67 -6.19 18.31 -12.74
C GLY A 67 -6.04 16.79 -12.71
N ALA A 68 -7.11 16.06 -12.35
CA ALA A 68 -7.11 14.59 -12.34
C ALA A 68 -6.71 13.95 -13.69
N TRP A 69 -6.86 14.67 -14.81
CA TRP A 69 -6.41 14.23 -16.14
C TRP A 69 -4.87 14.14 -16.26
N ALA A 70 -4.13 14.90 -15.45
CA ALA A 70 -2.66 14.89 -15.47
C ALA A 70 -2.07 13.70 -14.68
N VAL A 71 -2.89 13.00 -13.89
CA VAL A 71 -2.50 11.83 -13.11
C VAL A 71 -1.89 10.71 -13.94
N PRO A 72 -2.56 10.21 -15.00
CA PRO A 72 -1.96 9.16 -15.82
C PRO A 72 -0.65 9.65 -16.46
N LEU A 73 -0.51 10.92 -16.84
CA LEU A 73 0.75 11.46 -17.38
C LEU A 73 1.87 11.48 -16.31
N ALA A 74 1.58 12.00 -15.12
CA ALA A 74 2.54 12.05 -14.01
C ALA A 74 3.00 10.64 -13.59
N ASN A 75 2.13 9.63 -13.70
CA ASN A 75 2.45 8.24 -13.37
C ASN A 75 2.90 7.39 -14.57
N ARG A 76 3.40 8.03 -15.65
CA ARG A 76 3.88 7.35 -16.86
C ARG A 76 2.88 6.33 -17.41
N LEU A 77 1.60 6.69 -17.44
CA LEU A 77 0.45 5.87 -17.82
C LEU A 77 0.37 4.53 -17.07
N PHE A 78 0.86 4.48 -15.83
CA PHE A 78 0.92 3.27 -15.00
C PHE A 78 1.76 2.15 -15.65
N ILE A 79 2.68 2.48 -16.56
CA ILE A 79 3.55 1.50 -17.21
C ILE A 79 4.41 0.81 -16.13
N GLY A 80 4.33 -0.52 -16.08
CA GLY A 80 5.06 -1.33 -15.10
C GLY A 80 4.44 -1.34 -13.69
N TRP A 81 3.31 -0.66 -13.47
CA TRP A 81 2.63 -0.61 -12.18
C TRP A 81 2.25 -2.00 -11.67
N ARG A 82 1.64 -2.83 -12.52
CA ARG A 82 1.23 -4.20 -12.15
C ARG A 82 2.40 -5.05 -11.64
N ARG A 83 3.56 -4.93 -12.29
CA ARG A 83 4.77 -5.65 -11.88
C ARG A 83 5.27 -5.13 -10.53
N LYS A 84 5.39 -3.81 -10.36
CA LYS A 84 5.83 -3.20 -9.09
C LYS A 84 4.92 -3.56 -7.92
N VAL A 85 3.60 -3.53 -8.13
CA VAL A 85 2.61 -3.93 -7.12
C VAL A 85 2.72 -5.41 -6.80
N GLY A 86 2.89 -6.27 -7.80
CA GLY A 86 3.14 -7.70 -7.61
C GLY A 86 4.40 -7.95 -6.77
N ASP A 87 5.52 -7.33 -7.14
CA ASP A 87 6.79 -7.46 -6.43
C ASP A 87 6.69 -6.98 -4.97
N GLY A 88 5.98 -5.87 -4.73
CA GLY A 88 5.71 -5.33 -3.39
C GLY A 88 4.83 -6.26 -2.55
N ALA A 89 3.77 -6.83 -3.15
CA ALA A 89 2.91 -7.80 -2.48
C ALA A 89 3.67 -9.08 -2.11
N THR A 90 4.49 -9.61 -3.01
CA THR A 90 5.35 -10.77 -2.72
C THR A 90 6.38 -10.48 -1.62
N ARG A 91 6.91 -9.25 -1.55
CA ARG A 91 7.82 -8.85 -0.47
C ARG A 91 7.09 -8.79 0.87
N LEU A 92 5.90 -8.19 0.89
CA LEU A 92 5.07 -8.12 2.09
C LEU A 92 4.69 -9.52 2.60
N ALA A 93 4.26 -10.43 1.74
CA ALA A 93 3.93 -11.81 2.12
C ALA A 93 5.11 -12.52 2.81
N ARG A 94 6.31 -12.44 2.21
CA ARG A 94 7.54 -13.00 2.80
C ARG A 94 7.90 -12.39 4.15
N GLN A 95 7.67 -11.08 4.30
CA GLN A 95 7.99 -10.40 5.55
C GLN A 95 6.99 -10.74 6.67
N ILE A 96 5.71 -10.96 6.31
CA ILE A 96 4.71 -11.51 7.22
C ILE A 96 5.11 -12.91 7.68
N GLU A 97 5.49 -13.80 6.76
CA GLU A 97 5.97 -15.15 7.09
C GLU A 97 7.15 -15.12 8.07
N HIS A 98 8.13 -14.23 7.84
CA HIS A 98 9.26 -14.07 8.74
C HIS A 98 8.88 -13.49 10.10
N HIS A 99 7.86 -12.65 10.19
CA HIS A 99 7.44 -12.04 11.46
C HIS A 99 6.60 -12.98 12.33
N LEU A 100 5.99 -14.01 11.72
CA LEU A 100 5.17 -15.02 12.39
C LEU A 100 5.96 -16.28 12.80
N SER A 101 7.20 -16.43 12.31
CA SER A 101 8.14 -17.51 12.67
C SER A 101 8.93 -17.15 13.92
#